data_AF-T1AT30-F1
#
_entry.id   AF-T1AT30-F1
#
_cell.length_a   1.000
_cell.length_b   1.000
_cell.length_c   1.000
_cell.angle_alpha   90.00
_cell.angle_beta   90.00
_cell.angle_gamma   90.00
#
_symmetry.space_group_name_H-M   'P 1'
#
loop_
_entity.id
_entity.type
_entity.pdbx_description
1 polymer ?
#
loop_
_entity_poly.entity_id
_entity_poly.type
_entity_poly.pdbx_seq_one_letter_code
_entity_poly.pdbx_strand_id
1 'polypeptide(L)'
;MKGMTEAIGQLSKLAHPGLPVTIYYAFKQSESDDKTGTSSTGWETFLEAVVKAGFEITGTWPMRTELSNRMVGRESNALASSIVLVCRQKAEDAPTATRRDFITALAAEFPKAFARLQETNIAPVDLAQAAIGPGMAIYT
;
A
#
# COMPACT_ATOMS: atom_id res chain seq x y z
N MET A 1 -2.35 -14.96 10.28
CA MET A 1 -1.28 -13.95 10.01
C MET A 1 0.09 -14.57 9.74
N LYS A 2 0.58 -15.55 10.52
CA LYS A 2 1.92 -16.16 10.33
C LYS A 2 2.23 -16.54 8.87
N GLY A 3 1.30 -17.19 8.16
CA GLY A 3 1.51 -17.59 6.77
C GLY A 3 1.70 -16.44 5.76
N MET A 4 1.06 -15.28 5.96
CA MET A 4 1.22 -14.12 5.06
C MET A 4 2.59 -13.48 5.27
N THR A 5 2.98 -13.21 6.51
CA THR A 5 4.30 -12.67 6.83
C THR A 5 5.42 -13.64 6.41
N GLU A 6 5.22 -14.95 6.55
CA GLU A 6 6.17 -15.95 6.07
C GLU A 6 6.29 -15.96 4.55
N ALA A 7 5.16 -15.93 3.82
CA ALA A 7 5.17 -15.88 2.35
C ALA A 7 5.88 -14.62 1.85
N ILE A 8 5.55 -13.45 2.41
CA ILE A 8 6.21 -12.19 2.05
C ILE A 8 7.68 -12.19 2.50
N GLY A 9 8.01 -12.79 3.64
CA GLY A 9 9.38 -12.95 4.10
C GLY A 9 10.23 -13.81 3.16
N GLN A 10 9.65 -14.87 2.57
CA GLN A 10 10.34 -15.64 1.53
C GLN A 10 10.51 -14.84 0.24
N LEU A 11 9.50 -14.04 -0.15
CA LEU A 11 9.62 -13.13 -1.28
C LEU A 11 10.76 -12.12 -1.09
N SER A 12 10.88 -11.53 0.10
CA SER A 12 11.94 -10.59 0.44
C SER A 12 13.33 -11.21 0.33
N LYS A 13 13.49 -12.45 0.79
CA LYS A 13 14.78 -13.18 0.73
C LYS A 13 15.18 -13.61 -0.69
N LEU A 14 14.20 -13.93 -1.53
CA LEU A 14 14.43 -14.40 -2.90
C LEU A 14 14.47 -13.26 -3.93
N ALA A 15 13.97 -12.08 -3.57
CA ALA A 15 14.01 -10.91 -4.43
C ALA A 15 15.46 -10.48 -4.70
N HIS A 16 15.71 -10.06 -5.93
CA HIS A 16 17.02 -9.51 -6.27
C HIS A 16 17.17 -8.11 -5.64
N PRO A 17 18.22 -7.83 -4.85
CA PRO A 17 18.35 -6.58 -4.10
C PRO A 17 18.40 -5.32 -4.99
N GLY A 18 18.82 -5.47 -6.24
CA GLY A 18 18.82 -4.39 -7.24
C GLY A 18 17.49 -4.11 -7.94
N LEU A 19 16.42 -4.89 -7.69
CA LEU A 19 15.14 -4.75 -8.39
C LEU A 19 13.98 -4.57 -7.40
N PRO A 20 12.99 -3.71 -7.69
CA PRO A 20 11.80 -3.60 -6.88
C PRO A 20 10.90 -4.81 -7.06
N VAL A 21 10.18 -5.17 -5.99
CA VAL A 21 9.10 -6.16 -6.00
C VAL A 21 7.77 -5.40 -6.05
N THR A 22 6.92 -5.74 -7.02
CA THR A 22 5.58 -5.15 -7.12
C THR A 22 4.52 -6.09 -6.58
N ILE A 23 3.74 -5.66 -5.58
CA ILE A 23 2.62 -6.44 -5.03
C ILE A 23 1.30 -5.80 -5.46
N TYR A 24 0.45 -6.61 -6.10
CA TYR A 24 -0.88 -6.19 -6.53
C TYR A 24 -1.90 -6.59 -5.45
N TYR A 25 -2.53 -5.59 -4.83
CA TYR A 25 -3.54 -5.80 -3.81
C TYR A 25 -4.92 -5.37 -4.36
N ALA A 26 -5.87 -6.31 -4.35
CA ALA A 26 -7.24 -6.04 -4.78
C ALA A 26 -8.10 -5.72 -3.55
N PHE A 27 -8.63 -4.50 -3.50
CA PHE A 27 -9.47 -4.02 -2.41
C PHE A 27 -10.95 -4.35 -2.68
N LYS A 28 -11.70 -4.72 -1.63
CA LYS A 28 -13.16 -4.89 -1.73
C LYS A 28 -13.87 -3.68 -1.14
N GLN A 29 -14.79 -3.09 -1.91
CA GLN A 29 -15.56 -1.90 -1.53
C GLN A 29 -16.32 -2.05 -0.19
N SER A 30 -16.67 -3.27 0.22
CA SER A 30 -17.30 -3.55 1.53
C SER A 30 -16.42 -3.22 2.74
N GLU A 31 -15.11 -3.02 2.55
CA GLU A 31 -14.19 -2.57 3.60
C GLU A 31 -14.20 -1.04 3.78
N SER A 32 -15.01 -0.30 3.00
CA SER A 32 -15.15 1.16 3.08
C SER A 32 -16.47 1.65 3.70
N ASP A 33 -17.40 0.74 4.01
CA ASP A 33 -18.79 1.08 4.34
C ASP A 33 -19.07 1.28 5.85
N ASP A 34 -18.03 1.37 6.68
CA ASP A 34 -18.19 1.78 8.08
C ASP A 34 -18.19 3.31 8.19
N LYS A 35 -19.38 3.87 8.38
CA LYS A 35 -19.69 5.29 8.66
C LYS A 35 -19.02 5.87 9.93
N THR A 36 -18.04 5.18 10.48
CA THR A 36 -17.25 5.51 11.68
C THR A 36 -15.74 5.46 11.44
N GLY A 37 -15.29 5.39 10.18
CA GLY A 37 -13.88 5.63 9.82
C GLY A 37 -12.89 4.58 10.32
N THR A 38 -13.35 3.36 10.63
CA THR A 38 -12.49 2.32 11.19
C THR A 38 -12.92 0.92 10.72
N SER A 39 -12.39 0.41 9.60
CA SER A 39 -12.17 -1.04 9.41
C SER A 39 -11.44 -1.41 8.10
N SER A 40 -10.16 -1.05 7.97
CA SER A 40 -9.28 -1.68 6.96
C SER A 40 -8.41 -2.80 7.56
N THR A 41 -8.99 -3.62 8.45
CA THR A 41 -8.23 -4.64 9.21
C THR A 41 -7.40 -5.57 8.31
N GLY A 42 -7.91 -5.94 7.13
CA GLY A 42 -7.18 -6.74 6.14
C GLY A 42 -6.00 -6.02 5.49
N TRP A 43 -6.20 -4.75 5.11
CA TRP A 43 -5.18 -3.92 4.47
C TRP A 43 -4.08 -3.49 5.45
N GLU A 44 -4.45 -3.04 6.65
CA GLU A 44 -3.51 -2.72 7.73
C GLU A 44 -2.66 -3.93 8.12
N THR A 45 -3.31 -5.09 8.28
CA THR A 45 -2.61 -6.36 8.56
C THR A 45 -1.64 -6.72 7.44
N PHE A 46 -2.04 -6.51 6.18
CA PHE A 46 -1.19 -6.78 5.04
C PHE A 46 0.02 -5.86 4.99
N LEU A 47 -0.16 -4.54 5.19
CA LEU A 47 0.94 -3.58 5.26
C LEU A 47 1.90 -3.90 6.41
N GLU A 48 1.36 -4.25 7.59
CA GLU A 48 2.16 -4.68 8.72
C GLU A 48 2.98 -5.93 8.38
N ALA A 49 2.39 -6.89 7.67
CA ALA A 49 3.10 -8.09 7.22
C ALA A 49 4.22 -7.78 6.21
N VAL A 50 4.01 -6.83 5.29
CA VAL A 50 5.03 -6.38 4.32
C VAL A 50 6.22 -5.75 5.04
N VAL A 51 5.96 -4.82 5.96
CA VAL A 51 7.02 -4.15 6.72
C VAL A 51 7.76 -5.13 7.64
N LYS A 52 7.04 -6.00 8.36
CA LYS A 52 7.66 -7.03 9.22
C LYS A 52 8.47 -8.07 8.45
N ALA A 53 8.13 -8.30 7.18
CA ALA A 53 8.87 -9.20 6.30
C ALA A 53 10.19 -8.60 5.78
N GLY A 54 10.51 -7.35 6.13
CA GLY A 54 11.75 -6.68 5.73
C GLY A 54 11.66 -5.97 4.38
N PHE A 55 10.46 -5.70 3.88
CA PHE A 55 10.28 -4.80 2.74
C PHE A 55 10.06 -3.36 3.23
N GLU A 56 10.68 -2.43 2.54
CA GLU A 56 10.32 -1.01 2.51
C GLU A 56 9.33 -0.74 1.38
N ILE A 57 8.37 0.16 1.60
CA ILE A 57 7.38 0.53 0.59
C ILE A 57 7.81 1.87 -0.01
N THR A 58 8.33 1.81 -1.23
CA THR A 58 8.88 2.96 -1.96
C THR A 58 7.86 3.70 -2.81
N GLY A 59 6.67 3.13 -3.00
CA GLY A 59 5.59 3.79 -3.72
C GLY A 59 4.30 2.99 -3.76
N THR A 60 3.20 3.68 -4.06
CA THR A 60 1.91 3.09 -4.37
C THR A 60 1.38 3.67 -5.67
N TRP A 61 0.75 2.83 -6.47
CA TRP A 61 0.07 3.26 -7.69
C TRP A 61 -1.34 2.70 -7.75
N PRO A 62 -2.38 3.54 -7.87
CA PRO A 62 -3.72 3.03 -8.12
C PRO A 62 -3.79 2.43 -9.52
N MET A 63 -4.33 1.23 -9.61
CA MET A 63 -4.55 0.51 -10.84
C MET A 63 -6.04 0.27 -11.01
N ARG A 64 -6.61 0.91 -12.03
CA ARG A 64 -7.95 0.59 -12.49
C ARG A 64 -7.86 -0.61 -13.42
N THR A 65 -8.43 -1.73 -13.03
CA THR A 65 -8.52 -2.89 -13.91
C THR A 65 -9.64 -2.65 -14.92
N GLU A 66 -9.30 -2.48 -16.20
CA GLU A 66 -10.27 -2.22 -17.28
C GLU A 66 -11.11 -3.45 -17.66
N LEU A 67 -10.99 -4.57 -16.93
CA LEU A 67 -11.69 -5.80 -17.25
C LEU A 67 -13.16 -5.72 -16.79
N SER A 68 -13.96 -4.96 -17.54
CA SER A 68 -15.41 -4.84 -17.40
C SER A 68 -16.17 -6.16 -17.66
N ASN A 69 -15.46 -7.26 -17.98
CA ASN A 69 -16.05 -8.46 -18.58
C ASN A 69 -16.03 -9.74 -17.72
N ARG A 70 -15.97 -9.61 -16.38
CA ARG A 70 -16.43 -10.68 -15.48
C ARG A 70 -17.46 -10.16 -14.49
N MET A 71 -18.63 -9.85 -15.04
CA MET A 71 -19.89 -9.66 -14.32
C MET A 71 -20.87 -10.82 -14.62
N VAL A 72 -20.41 -12.08 -14.51
CA VAL A 72 -21.32 -13.24 -14.53
C VAL A 72 -20.90 -14.22 -13.44
N GLY A 73 -21.32 -13.90 -12.22
CA GLY A 73 -21.05 -14.73 -11.05
C GLY A 73 -21.63 -14.13 -9.78
N ARG A 74 -22.96 -13.91 -9.76
CA ARG A 74 -23.82 -13.72 -8.58
C ARG A 74 -23.28 -12.81 -7.45
N GLU A 75 -23.84 -11.61 -7.37
CA GLU A 75 -24.10 -10.87 -6.12
C GLU A 75 -22.93 -10.28 -5.29
N SER A 76 -21.70 -10.13 -5.79
CA SER A 76 -20.74 -9.25 -5.08
C SER A 76 -19.72 -8.54 -5.97
N ASN A 77 -19.45 -7.28 -5.60
CA ASN A 77 -18.29 -6.47 -5.97
C ASN A 77 -18.38 -5.71 -7.30
N ALA A 78 -19.16 -4.63 -7.31
CA ALA A 78 -18.92 -3.51 -8.21
C ALA A 78 -17.63 -2.78 -7.75
N LEU A 79 -16.71 -2.48 -8.68
CA LEU A 79 -15.52 -1.63 -8.51
C LEU A 79 -14.50 -2.09 -7.44
N ALA A 80 -13.82 -3.21 -7.69
CA ALA A 80 -12.54 -3.49 -7.01
C ALA A 80 -11.42 -2.66 -7.66
N SER A 81 -11.15 -1.46 -7.14
CA SER A 81 -9.89 -0.78 -7.46
C SER A 81 -8.73 -1.61 -6.91
N SER A 82 -7.66 -1.72 -7.68
CA SER A 82 -6.44 -2.43 -7.27
C SER A 82 -5.36 -1.40 -6.98
N ILE A 83 -4.46 -1.71 -6.05
CA ILE A 83 -3.30 -0.87 -5.76
C ILE A 83 -2.06 -1.70 -5.98
N VAL A 84 -1.09 -1.11 -6.67
CA VAL A 84 0.25 -1.67 -6.81
C VAL A 84 1.13 -1.04 -5.75
N LEU A 85 1.75 -1.87 -4.93
CA LEU A 85 2.82 -1.47 -4.01
C LEU A 85 4.16 -1.76 -4.65
N VAL A 86 5.06 -0.78 -4.62
CA VAL A 86 6.45 -0.94 -5.04
C VAL A 86 7.31 -1.11 -3.79
N CYS A 87 7.76 -2.33 -3.56
CA CYS A 87 8.54 -2.72 -2.39
C CYS A 87 10.01 -2.91 -2.76
N ARG A 88 10.92 -2.59 -1.84
CA ARG A 88 12.34 -2.96 -1.92
C ARG A 88 12.78 -3.65 -0.65
N GLN A 89 13.82 -4.46 -0.75
CA GLN A 89 14.39 -5.07 0.44
C GLN A 89 15.02 -3.96 1.29
N LYS A 90 14.61 -3.89 2.56
CA LYS A 90 15.18 -2.93 3.51
C LYS A 90 16.65 -3.25 3.73
N ALA A 91 17.50 -2.24 3.67
CA ALA A 91 18.93 -2.40 3.94
C ALA A 91 19.17 -2.85 5.40
N GLU A 92 20.15 -3.74 5.62
CA GLU A 92 20.47 -4.25 6.96
C GLU A 92 20.98 -3.14 7.90
N ASP A 93 21.59 -2.10 7.35
CA ASP A 93 22.13 -0.94 8.05
C ASP A 93 21.18 0.27 8.07
N ALA A 94 19.92 0.08 7.66
CA ALA A 94 18.94 1.16 7.64
C ALA A 94 18.78 1.80 9.03
N PRO A 95 18.91 3.14 9.15
CA PRO A 95 18.90 3.83 10.43
C PRO A 95 17.52 3.70 11.11
N THR A 96 17.53 3.66 12.44
CA THR A 96 16.28 3.71 13.21
C THR A 96 15.84 5.16 13.36
N ALA A 97 14.67 5.51 12.83
CA ALA A 97 14.05 6.81 13.04
C ALA A 97 13.17 6.81 14.30
N THR A 98 13.10 7.93 15.02
CA THR A 98 12.12 8.07 16.10
C THR A 98 10.74 8.43 15.53
N ARG A 99 9.67 8.15 16.28
CA ARG A 99 8.32 8.56 15.92
C ARG A 99 8.23 10.07 15.66
N ARG A 100 9.01 10.88 16.39
CA ARG A 100 9.03 12.34 16.21
C ARG A 100 9.64 12.71 14.87
N ASP A 101 10.77 12.11 14.50
CA ASP A 101 11.44 12.36 13.23
C ASP A 101 10.54 11.96 12.06
N PHE A 102 9.84 10.83 12.18
CA PHE A 102 8.83 10.42 11.20
C PHE A 102 7.70 11.44 11.04
N ILE A 103 7.10 11.91 12.13
CA ILE A 103 6.02 12.91 12.05
C ILE A 103 6.51 14.22 11.43
N THR A 104 7.72 14.65 11.77
CA THR A 104 8.33 15.85 11.20
C THR A 104 8.57 15.70 9.70
N ALA A 105 9.15 14.59 9.26
CA ALA A 105 9.36 14.30 7.85
C ALA A 105 8.04 14.18 7.08
N LEU A 106 7.05 13.49 7.68
CA LEU A 106 5.71 13.34 7.12
C LEU A 106 5.06 14.71 6.87
N ALA A 107 5.08 15.59 7.87
CA ALA A 107 4.51 16.93 7.73
C ALA A 107 5.19 17.78 6.65
N ALA A 108 6.50 17.57 6.41
CA ALA A 108 7.27 18.34 5.44
C ALA A 108 7.12 17.83 3.99
N GLU A 109 7.07 16.51 3.81
CA GLU A 109 7.17 15.87 2.49
C GLU A 109 5.81 15.41 1.95
N PHE A 110 4.92 14.95 2.82
CA PHE A 110 3.61 14.42 2.45
C PHE A 110 2.75 15.44 1.67
N PRO A 111 2.64 16.73 2.04
CA PRO A 111 1.80 17.66 1.29
C PRO A 111 2.21 17.81 -0.18
N LYS A 112 3.53 17.75 -0.46
CA LYS A 112 4.06 17.83 -1.83
C LYS A 112 3.73 16.58 -2.64
N ALA A 113 3.89 15.41 -2.03
CA ALA A 113 3.56 14.14 -2.67
C ALA A 113 2.04 13.99 -2.87
N PHE A 114 1.25 14.44 -1.91
CA PHE A 114 -0.21 14.44 -1.96
C PHE A 114 -0.76 15.39 -3.02
N ALA A 115 -0.20 16.60 -3.16
CA ALA A 115 -0.58 17.53 -4.23
C ALA A 115 -0.38 16.91 -5.63
N ARG A 116 0.73 16.20 -5.85
CA ARG A 116 0.97 15.46 -7.11
C ARG A 116 -0.07 14.37 -7.36
N LEU A 117 -0.53 13.67 -6.32
CA LEU A 117 -1.62 12.70 -6.45
C LEU A 117 -2.95 13.39 -6.78
N GLN A 118 -3.22 14.56 -6.23
CA GLN A 118 -4.43 15.34 -6.55
C GLN A 118 -4.45 15.85 -7.99
N GLU A 119 -3.28 16.09 -8.59
CA GLU A 119 -3.14 16.48 -10.00
C GLU A 119 -3.35 15.30 -10.96
N THR A 120 -3.32 14.07 -10.46
CA THR A 120 -3.59 12.87 -11.28
C THR A 120 -5.07 12.53 -11.30
N ASN A 121 -5.53 11.86 -12.37
CA ASN A 121 -6.94 11.49 -12.57
C ASN A 121 -7.38 10.29 -11.69
N ILE A 122 -7.03 10.33 -10.40
CA ILE A 122 -7.39 9.34 -9.38
C ILE A 122 -8.77 9.69 -8.84
N ALA A 123 -9.66 8.70 -8.72
CA ALA A 123 -10.96 8.92 -8.13
C ALA A 123 -10.82 9.31 -6.64
N PRO A 124 -11.67 10.20 -6.09
CA PRO A 124 -11.56 10.64 -4.70
C PRO A 124 -11.52 9.51 -3.66
N VAL A 125 -12.20 8.40 -3.93
CA VAL A 125 -12.20 7.19 -3.08
C VAL A 125 -10.85 6.47 -3.06
N ASP A 126 -10.12 6.50 -4.18
CA ASP A 126 -8.82 5.85 -4.34
C ASP A 126 -7.67 6.76 -3.86
N LEU A 127 -7.93 8.07 -3.67
CA LEU A 127 -6.91 9.06 -3.33
C LEU A 127 -6.39 8.90 -1.89
N ALA A 128 -7.25 8.56 -0.94
CA ALA A 128 -6.83 8.25 0.42
C ALA A 128 -5.91 7.02 0.47
N GLN A 129 -6.14 6.04 -0.41
CA GLN A 129 -5.35 4.82 -0.47
C GLN A 129 -4.03 5.03 -1.24
N ALA A 130 -4.08 5.79 -2.32
CA ALA A 130 -2.88 6.20 -3.08
C ALA A 130 -1.94 7.06 -2.23
N ALA A 131 -2.45 7.80 -1.24
CA ALA A 131 -1.65 8.59 -0.32
C ALA A 131 -0.86 7.76 0.71
N ILE A 132 -1.23 6.49 0.93
CA ILE A 132 -0.55 5.63 1.92
C ILE A 132 0.89 5.33 1.49
N GLY A 133 1.15 5.09 0.21
CA GLY A 133 2.52 4.84 -0.27
C GLY A 133 3.45 6.03 -0.05
N PRO A 134 3.10 7.26 -0.44
CA PRO A 134 3.86 8.45 -0.09
C PRO A 134 4.06 8.63 1.42
N GLY A 135 3.06 8.31 2.25
CA GLY A 135 3.20 8.37 3.70
C GLY A 135 4.16 7.32 4.27
N MET A 136 4.13 6.11 3.72
CA MET A 136 5.00 5.00 4.12
C MET A 136 6.41 5.12 3.56
N ALA A 137 6.59 5.71 2.37
CA ALA A 137 7.90 6.01 1.80
C ALA A 137 8.68 7.04 2.62
N ILE A 138 8.00 7.81 3.49
CA ILE A 138 8.65 8.72 4.44
C ILE A 138 9.09 7.97 5.72
N TYR A 139 8.51 6.79 5.99
CA TYR A 139 8.85 5.96 7.15
C TYR A 139 10.08 5.06 6.91
N THR A 140 10.32 4.64 5.67
CA THR A 140 11.35 3.68 5.27
C THR A 140 12.38 4.32 4.37
#